data_AF-A0A6C0BAQ0-F1
#
_entry.id   AF-A0A6C0BAQ0-F1
#
_cell.length_a   1.000
_cell.length_b   1.000
_cell.length_c   1.000
_cell.angle_alpha   90.00
_cell.angle_beta   90.00
_cell.angle_gamma   90.00
#
_symmetry.space_group_name_H-M   'P 1'
#
loop_
_entity.id
_entity.type
_entity.pdbx_description
1 polymer ?
#
loop_
_entity_poly.entity_id
_entity_poly.type
_entity_poly.pdbx_seq_one_letter_code
_entity_poly.pdbx_strand_id
1 'polypeptide(L)'
;MHKINIYTYNSMPIKTRKTGIRKLGIRNTIKHNKTSKRLIIPSVWGKNVPLENFWRGLAGSKYVVVIHKNGKHEYITLPNSNTEKSTKLFNEFDANKDIIAVLSSNSSQDAYEVYLYPKAKDNSVEYVIKNYKKFFKSMGPPSKDRMEGSPLMKKVRVPL
;
A
#
# COMPACT_ATOMS: atom_id res chain seq x y z
N MET A 1 -6.99 33.53 -48.02
CA MET A 1 -5.86 33.72 -47.09
C MET A 1 -6.40 34.37 -45.83
N HIS A 2 -6.43 33.62 -44.72
CA HIS A 2 -6.95 34.07 -43.43
C HIS A 2 -5.88 34.88 -42.68
N LYS A 3 -6.21 36.08 -42.21
CA LYS A 3 -5.41 36.81 -41.21
C LYS A 3 -6.26 37.04 -39.96
N ILE A 4 -5.62 36.74 -38.84
CA ILE A 4 -6.17 36.49 -37.50
C ILE A 4 -6.40 37.82 -36.79
N ASN A 5 -7.58 37.99 -36.18
CA ASN A 5 -7.86 39.10 -35.27
C ASN A 5 -7.30 38.77 -33.88
N ILE A 6 -6.52 39.70 -33.33
CA ILE A 6 -5.89 39.61 -32.00
C ILE A 6 -6.87 40.23 -31.00
N TYR A 7 -7.38 39.45 -30.05
CA TYR A 7 -8.16 39.99 -28.93
C TYR A 7 -7.24 40.33 -27.76
N THR A 8 -7.19 41.61 -27.42
CA THR A 8 -6.62 42.16 -26.18
C THR A 8 -7.59 41.89 -25.02
N TYR A 9 -7.13 41.17 -24.00
CA TYR A 9 -7.87 40.99 -22.74
C TYR A 9 -7.57 42.18 -21.80
N ASN A 10 -8.59 43.01 -21.55
CA ASN A 10 -8.53 44.06 -20.54
C ASN A 10 -8.62 43.46 -19.13
N SER A 11 -7.66 43.85 -18.28
CA SER A 11 -7.58 43.49 -16.86
C SER A 11 -8.74 44.11 -16.07
N MET A 12 -9.51 43.30 -15.34
CA MET A 12 -10.59 43.78 -14.46
C MET A 12 -10.05 44.20 -13.08
N PRO A 13 -10.55 45.29 -12.46
CA PRO A 13 -10.17 45.70 -11.11
C PRO A 13 -10.94 44.94 -10.03
N ILE A 14 -10.21 44.37 -9.06
CA ILE A 14 -10.76 43.68 -7.89
C ILE A 14 -11.28 44.72 -6.88
N LYS A 15 -12.60 44.77 -6.68
CA LYS A 15 -13.24 45.58 -5.63
C LYS A 15 -13.09 44.88 -4.27
N THR A 16 -12.34 45.48 -3.36
CA THR A 16 -12.26 45.04 -1.95
C THR A 16 -13.52 45.44 -1.19
N ARG A 17 -14.27 44.45 -0.64
CA ARG A 17 -15.33 44.69 0.35
C ARG A 17 -14.72 44.79 1.75
N LYS A 18 -14.98 45.91 2.44
CA LYS A 18 -14.72 46.08 3.88
C LYS A 18 -15.84 45.38 4.67
N THR A 19 -15.50 44.44 5.55
CA THR A 19 -16.40 43.89 6.56
C THR A 19 -15.75 44.03 7.95
N GLY A 20 -16.52 44.63 8.86
CA GLY A 20 -16.06 45.06 10.19
C GLY A 20 -15.72 43.92 11.13
N ILE A 21 -14.73 44.18 11.97
CA ILE A 21 -14.21 43.28 12.99
C ILE A 21 -15.19 43.25 14.17
N ARG A 22 -15.87 42.12 14.39
CA ARG A 22 -16.51 41.80 15.68
C ARG A 22 -15.49 41.07 16.55
N LYS A 23 -15.08 41.67 17.68
CA LYS A 23 -14.24 41.02 18.70
C LYS A 23 -15.04 39.90 19.38
N LEU A 24 -14.78 38.65 19.02
CA LEU A 24 -15.15 37.47 19.80
C LEU A 24 -13.97 37.10 20.69
N GLY A 25 -14.16 37.15 22.01
CA GLY A 25 -13.15 36.77 22.99
C GLY A 25 -12.83 35.27 22.88
N ILE A 26 -11.63 34.95 22.41
CA ILE A 26 -11.11 33.58 22.37
C ILE A 26 -10.38 33.34 23.70
N ARG A 27 -10.98 32.53 24.58
CA ARG A 27 -10.28 31.94 25.73
C ARG A 27 -9.27 30.93 25.19
N ASN A 28 -7.98 31.29 25.23
CA ASN A 28 -6.89 30.37 24.90
C ASN A 28 -6.83 29.24 25.94
N THR A 29 -7.34 28.07 25.59
CA THR A 29 -6.99 26.83 26.29
C THR A 29 -5.77 26.25 25.59
N ILE A 30 -4.60 26.39 26.24
CA ILE A 30 -3.36 25.76 25.79
C ILE A 30 -3.52 24.26 26.03
N LYS A 31 -3.96 23.52 25.01
CA LYS A 31 -3.84 22.06 25.00
C LYS A 31 -2.37 21.73 24.82
N HIS A 32 -1.69 21.34 25.90
CA HIS A 32 -0.40 20.69 25.82
C HIS A 32 -0.58 19.37 25.05
N ASN A 33 -0.23 19.38 23.76
CA ASN A 33 -0.08 18.15 23.01
C ASN A 33 1.10 17.40 23.62
N LYS A 34 0.80 16.35 24.39
CA LYS A 34 1.77 15.38 24.90
C LYS A 34 2.43 14.75 23.67
N THR A 35 3.63 15.21 23.31
CA THR A 35 4.42 14.62 22.24
C THR A 35 4.70 13.18 22.65
N SER A 36 3.98 12.25 22.02
CA SER A 36 4.29 10.83 22.12
C SER A 36 5.75 10.66 21.71
N LYS A 37 6.58 10.13 22.62
CA LYS A 37 7.95 9.73 22.32
C LYS A 37 7.88 8.62 21.27
N ARG A 38 7.83 8.98 19.99
CA ARG A 38 8.07 8.01 18.92
C ARG A 38 9.49 7.50 19.14
N LEU A 39 9.62 6.20 19.40
CA LEU A 39 10.90 5.52 19.37
C LEU A 39 11.54 5.87 18.03
N ILE A 40 12.70 6.52 18.05
CA ILE A 40 13.48 6.75 16.83
C ILE A 40 14.06 5.39 16.47
N ILE A 41 13.32 4.62 15.67
CA ILE A 41 13.80 3.36 15.13
C ILE A 41 14.86 3.73 14.08
N PRO A 42 16.10 3.21 14.19
CA PRO A 42 17.12 3.48 13.19
C PRO A 42 16.61 2.99 11.82
N SER A 43 16.62 3.89 10.84
CA SER A 43 16.10 3.61 9.49
C SER A 43 16.68 2.31 8.94
N VAL A 44 15.80 1.46 8.40
CA VAL A 44 16.16 0.18 7.77
C VAL A 44 16.25 0.27 6.25
N TRP A 45 15.81 1.40 5.69
CA TRP A 45 15.81 1.67 4.26
C TRP A 45 17.24 1.72 3.70
N GLY A 46 17.43 1.16 2.50
CA GLY A 46 18.72 1.09 1.82
C GLY A 46 19.69 0.02 2.34
N LYS A 47 19.40 -0.63 3.47
CA LYS A 47 20.31 -1.65 4.05
C LYS A 47 20.28 -2.99 3.34
N ASN A 48 19.15 -3.35 2.74
CA ASN A 48 18.99 -4.53 1.89
C ASN A 48 18.11 -4.15 0.69
N VAL A 49 18.72 -3.50 -0.31
CA VAL A 49 18.04 -2.94 -1.48
C VAL A 49 17.23 -3.99 -2.26
N PRO A 50 17.72 -5.22 -2.49
CA PRO A 50 16.92 -6.27 -3.13
C PRO A 50 15.62 -6.59 -2.38
N LEU A 51 15.70 -6.78 -1.05
CA LEU A 51 14.54 -7.06 -0.22
C LEU A 51 13.57 -5.88 -0.18
N GLU A 52 14.09 -4.66 -0.12
CA GLU A 52 13.30 -3.44 -0.16
C GLU A 52 12.51 -3.34 -1.46
N ASN A 53 13.17 -3.52 -2.61
CA ASN A 53 12.54 -3.44 -3.92
C ASN A 53 11.49 -4.55 -4.10
N PHE A 54 11.79 -5.74 -3.60
CA PHE A 54 10.84 -6.84 -3.54
C PHE A 54 9.59 -6.45 -2.75
N TRP A 55 9.76 -5.95 -1.52
CA TRP A 55 8.65 -5.52 -0.68
C TRP A 55 7.88 -4.36 -1.31
N ARG A 56 8.55 -3.35 -1.87
CA ARG A 56 7.91 -2.21 -2.55
C ARG A 56 7.06 -2.65 -3.73
N GLY A 57 7.48 -3.69 -4.46
CA GLY A 57 6.70 -4.28 -5.54
C GLY A 57 5.40 -4.91 -5.07
N LEU A 58 5.46 -5.66 -3.97
CA LEU A 58 4.28 -6.26 -3.32
C LEU A 58 3.36 -5.18 -2.72
N ALA A 59 3.91 -4.27 -1.93
CA ALA A 59 3.19 -3.22 -1.23
C ALA A 59 2.57 -2.19 -2.16
N GLY A 60 3.19 -1.96 -3.32
CA GLY A 60 2.66 -1.11 -4.37
C GLY A 60 1.63 -1.78 -5.27
N SER A 61 1.22 -3.03 -4.97
CA SER A 61 0.32 -3.83 -5.81
C SER A 61 0.78 -3.92 -7.27
N LYS A 62 2.09 -3.89 -7.54
CA LYS A 62 2.62 -4.03 -8.91
C LYS A 62 2.55 -5.48 -9.37
N TYR A 63 2.88 -6.39 -8.45
CA TYR A 63 2.82 -7.82 -8.66
C TYR A 63 2.50 -8.54 -7.37
N VAL A 64 2.12 -9.81 -7.50
CA VAL A 64 2.09 -10.79 -6.41
C VAL A 64 3.02 -11.95 -6.75
N VAL A 65 3.53 -12.62 -5.74
CA VAL A 65 4.29 -13.86 -5.95
C VAL A 65 3.40 -15.05 -5.67
N VAL A 66 3.14 -15.84 -6.69
CA VAL A 66 2.37 -17.08 -6.57
C VAL A 66 3.33 -18.23 -6.33
N ILE A 67 3.06 -19.02 -5.30
CA ILE A 67 3.85 -20.20 -4.93
C ILE A 67 3.05 -21.45 -5.28
N HIS A 68 3.65 -22.32 -6.07
CA HIS A 68 3.09 -23.59 -6.52
C HIS A 68 3.49 -24.75 -5.60
N LYS A 69 2.71 -25.83 -5.62
CA LYS A 69 2.98 -27.07 -4.86
C LYS A 69 4.35 -27.69 -5.15
N ASN A 70 4.84 -27.52 -6.38
CA ASN A 70 6.15 -28.01 -6.81
C ASN A 70 7.33 -27.18 -6.27
N GLY A 71 7.07 -26.14 -5.48
CA GLY A 71 8.08 -25.24 -4.92
C GLY A 71 8.56 -24.16 -5.90
N LYS A 72 8.05 -24.13 -7.14
CA LYS A 72 8.27 -23.01 -8.06
C LYS A 72 7.44 -21.81 -7.64
N HIS A 73 7.93 -20.64 -7.96
CA HIS A 73 7.22 -19.39 -7.76
C HIS A 73 7.25 -18.55 -9.03
N GLU A 74 6.24 -17.71 -9.20
CA GLU A 74 6.13 -16.82 -10.34
C GLU A 74 5.64 -15.44 -9.89
N TYR A 75 6.06 -14.42 -10.63
CA TYR A 75 5.64 -13.05 -10.42
C TYR A 75 4.49 -12.75 -11.37
N ILE A 76 3.31 -12.50 -10.82
CA ILE A 76 2.12 -12.15 -11.61
C ILE A 76 1.82 -10.68 -11.42
N THR A 77 1.84 -9.92 -12.51
CA THR A 77 1.47 -8.50 -12.52
C THR A 77 0.00 -8.36 -12.16
N LEU A 78 -0.30 -7.48 -11.21
CA LEU A 78 -1.68 -7.22 -10.82
C LEU A 78 -2.32 -6.20 -11.78
N PRO A 79 -3.58 -6.38 -12.19
CA PRO A 79 -4.38 -5.29 -12.74
C PRO A 79 -4.65 -4.25 -11.64
N ASN A 80 -5.14 -3.07 -12.02
CA ASN A 80 -5.50 -2.01 -11.08
C ASN A 80 -6.36 -2.55 -9.92
N SER A 81 -6.01 -2.11 -8.70
CA SER A 81 -6.76 -2.44 -7.48
C SER A 81 -8.23 -2.02 -7.59
N ASN A 82 -9.12 -2.76 -6.93
CA ASN A 82 -10.57 -2.52 -6.92
C ASN A 82 -11.28 -2.68 -8.28
N THR A 83 -10.68 -3.43 -9.20
CA THR A 83 -11.35 -3.81 -10.46
C THR A 83 -11.85 -5.24 -10.41
N GLU A 84 -12.90 -5.55 -11.19
CA GLU A 84 -13.39 -6.93 -11.35
C GLU A 84 -12.30 -7.89 -11.81
N LYS A 85 -11.34 -7.42 -12.62
CA LYS A 85 -10.19 -8.21 -13.07
C LYS A 85 -9.34 -8.65 -11.89
N SER A 86 -9.08 -7.76 -10.93
CA SER A 86 -8.35 -8.09 -9.70
C SER A 86 -9.11 -9.13 -8.88
N THR A 87 -10.42 -8.94 -8.71
CA THR A 87 -11.27 -9.90 -7.99
C THR A 87 -11.27 -11.28 -8.64
N LYS A 88 -11.45 -11.35 -9.97
CA LYS A 88 -11.41 -12.60 -10.74
C LYS A 88 -10.07 -13.30 -10.57
N LEU A 89 -8.96 -12.57 -10.70
CA LEU A 89 -7.61 -13.12 -10.55
C LEU A 89 -7.38 -13.75 -9.17
N PHE A 90 -7.76 -13.08 -8.08
CA PHE A 90 -7.63 -13.66 -6.73
C PHE A 90 -8.55 -14.87 -6.50
N ASN A 91 -9.74 -14.87 -7.10
CA ASN A 91 -10.63 -16.04 -7.05
C ASN A 91 -10.06 -17.21 -7.85
N GLU A 92 -9.42 -16.97 -8.99
CA GLU A 92 -8.70 -17.98 -9.79
C GLU A 92 -7.55 -18.60 -8.98
N PHE A 93 -6.77 -17.78 -8.27
CA PHE A 93 -5.71 -18.29 -7.38
C PHE A 93 -6.27 -19.18 -6.28
N ASP A 94 -7.40 -18.80 -5.69
CA ASP A 94 -8.05 -19.60 -4.65
C ASP A 94 -8.62 -20.91 -5.22
N ALA A 95 -9.18 -20.90 -6.43
CA ALA A 95 -9.73 -22.08 -7.11
C ALA A 95 -8.64 -23.07 -7.58
N ASN A 96 -7.46 -22.56 -7.99
CA ASN A 96 -6.39 -23.41 -8.51
C ASN A 96 -5.73 -24.25 -7.42
N LYS A 97 -5.86 -25.58 -7.49
CA LYS A 97 -5.32 -26.50 -6.48
C LYS A 97 -3.78 -26.54 -6.43
N ASP A 98 -3.09 -26.11 -7.48
CA ASP A 98 -1.63 -26.13 -7.54
C ASP A 98 -1.00 -24.94 -6.83
N ILE A 99 -1.76 -23.87 -6.64
CA ILE A 99 -1.33 -22.69 -5.88
C ILE A 99 -1.55 -22.95 -4.40
N ILE A 100 -0.47 -22.83 -3.61
CA ILE A 100 -0.47 -23.02 -2.15
C ILE A 100 -0.45 -21.70 -1.37
N ALA A 101 0.11 -20.65 -1.95
CA ALA A 101 0.20 -19.34 -1.33
C ALA A 101 0.35 -18.25 -2.39
N VAL A 102 -0.18 -17.08 -2.08
CA VAL A 102 0.02 -15.85 -2.84
C VAL A 102 0.62 -14.82 -1.88
N LEU A 103 1.85 -14.40 -2.13
CA LEU A 103 2.51 -13.38 -1.32
C LEU A 103 2.08 -12.00 -1.82
N SER A 104 1.60 -11.19 -0.90
CA SER A 104 1.27 -9.78 -1.09
C SER A 104 1.74 -9.00 0.14
N SER A 105 1.66 -7.66 0.10
CA SER A 105 1.93 -6.84 1.27
C SER A 105 0.94 -5.67 1.34
N ASN A 106 0.63 -5.27 2.56
CA ASN A 106 -0.03 -3.99 2.79
C ASN A 106 0.95 -2.86 2.50
N SER A 107 0.44 -1.72 2.03
CA SER A 107 1.18 -0.48 1.80
C SER A 107 1.46 0.27 3.12
N SER A 108 1.98 -0.44 4.12
CA SER A 108 2.31 0.12 5.44
C SER A 108 3.82 0.05 5.69
N GLN A 109 4.40 1.15 6.16
CA GLN A 109 5.80 1.19 6.58
C GLN A 109 6.10 0.09 7.62
N ASP A 110 5.19 -0.14 8.57
CA ASP A 110 5.36 -1.16 9.61
C ASP A 110 5.45 -2.58 9.02
N ALA A 111 4.74 -2.85 7.91
CA ALA A 111 4.81 -4.15 7.22
C ALA A 111 6.25 -4.48 6.82
N TYR A 112 7.02 -3.47 6.40
CA TYR A 112 8.43 -3.63 6.12
C TYR A 112 9.29 -3.58 7.38
N GLU A 113 9.24 -2.47 8.11
CA GLU A 113 10.23 -2.16 9.15
C GLU A 113 10.11 -3.05 10.39
N VAL A 114 8.90 -3.47 10.72
CA VAL A 114 8.61 -4.22 11.95
C VAL A 114 8.47 -5.71 11.63
N TYR A 115 7.73 -6.07 10.58
CA TYR A 115 7.31 -7.46 10.37
C TYR A 115 8.20 -8.26 9.41
N LEU A 116 8.74 -7.63 8.36
CA LEU A 116 9.54 -8.30 7.33
C LEU A 116 11.05 -8.13 7.57
N TYR A 117 11.53 -6.89 7.59
CA TYR A 117 12.96 -6.57 7.58
C TYR A 117 13.72 -7.18 8.75
N PRO A 118 13.30 -7.09 10.03
CA PRO A 118 14.08 -7.62 11.15
C PRO A 118 14.33 -9.14 11.06
N LYS A 119 13.41 -9.87 10.43
CA LYS A 119 13.49 -11.33 10.24
C LYS A 119 14.29 -11.70 8.97
N ALA A 120 14.26 -10.85 7.95
CA ALA A 120 14.78 -11.13 6.62
C ALA A 120 16.03 -10.34 6.23
N LYS A 121 16.53 -9.43 7.07
CA LYS A 121 17.61 -8.48 6.77
C LYS A 121 18.89 -9.14 6.22
N ASP A 122 19.24 -10.32 6.71
CA ASP A 122 20.45 -11.07 6.35
C ASP A 122 20.19 -12.14 5.27
N ASN A 123 18.96 -12.20 4.73
CA ASN A 123 18.52 -13.19 3.77
C ASN A 123 18.33 -12.58 2.37
N SER A 124 18.49 -13.43 1.35
CA SER A 124 18.14 -13.08 -0.03
C SER A 124 16.61 -13.13 -0.25
N VAL A 125 16.13 -12.42 -1.27
CA VAL A 125 14.72 -12.46 -1.68
C VAL A 125 14.27 -13.89 -2.00
N GLU A 126 15.12 -14.66 -2.68
CA GLU A 126 14.85 -16.07 -2.98
C GLU A 126 14.65 -16.91 -1.71
N TYR A 127 15.50 -16.70 -0.70
CA TYR A 127 15.35 -17.38 0.59
C TYR A 127 14.03 -17.00 1.28
N VAL A 128 13.66 -15.72 1.21
CA VAL A 128 12.40 -15.20 1.76
C VAL A 128 11.19 -15.83 1.09
N ILE A 129 11.19 -15.95 -0.24
CA ILE A 129 10.12 -16.60 -1.00
C ILE A 129 10.06 -18.10 -0.68
N LYS A 130 11.19 -18.79 -0.71
CA LYS A 130 11.26 -20.23 -0.40
C LYS A 130 10.79 -20.56 1.02
N ASN A 131 11.12 -19.69 1.98
CA ASN A 131 10.75 -19.82 3.38
C ASN A 131 9.60 -18.90 3.80
N TYR A 132 8.70 -18.56 2.86
CA TYR A 132 7.68 -17.53 3.05
C TYR A 132 6.85 -17.69 4.33
N LYS A 133 6.60 -18.92 4.79
CA LYS A 133 5.83 -19.18 6.03
C LYS A 133 6.45 -18.54 7.29
N LYS A 134 7.77 -18.29 7.29
CA LYS A 134 8.47 -17.60 8.40
C LYS A 134 8.21 -16.09 8.42
N PHE A 135 7.95 -15.52 7.25
CA PHE A 135 7.90 -14.07 7.05
C PHE A 135 6.47 -13.55 6.78
N PHE A 136 5.63 -14.37 6.15
CA PHE A 136 4.29 -14.05 5.70
C PHE A 136 3.25 -14.95 6.37
N LYS A 137 2.29 -14.33 7.03
CA LYS A 137 1.17 -15.01 7.70
C LYS A 137 -0.09 -14.90 6.86
N SER A 138 -0.98 -15.89 7.01
CA SER A 138 -2.32 -15.81 6.41
C SER A 138 -3.11 -14.70 7.10
N MET A 139 -3.93 -13.98 6.33
CA MET A 139 -4.85 -12.97 6.89
C MET A 139 -6.03 -13.57 7.67
N GLY A 140 -6.10 -14.89 7.79
CA GLY A 140 -7.21 -15.58 8.44
C GLY A 140 -8.41 -15.78 7.50
N PRO A 141 -9.51 -16.35 8.01
CA PRO A 141 -10.73 -16.50 7.24
C PRO A 141 -11.29 -15.12 6.86
N PRO A 142 -12.03 -15.02 5.74
CA PRO A 142 -12.74 -13.79 5.40
C PRO A 142 -13.64 -13.35 6.56
N SER A 143 -13.70 -12.05 6.83
CA SER A 143 -14.66 -11.51 7.81
C SER A 143 -16.10 -11.81 7.38
N LYS A 144 -16.99 -11.99 8.37
CA LYS A 144 -18.42 -12.22 8.12
C LYS A 144 -19.09 -10.99 7.50
N ASP A 145 -18.58 -9.79 7.79
CA ASP A 145 -19.10 -8.51 7.28
C ASP A 145 -18.59 -8.16 5.88
N ARG A 146 -18.07 -9.15 5.14
CA ARG A 146 -17.55 -8.93 3.81
C ARG A 146 -18.68 -8.62 2.83
N MET A 147 -18.46 -7.60 2.00
CA MET A 147 -19.33 -7.30 0.87
C MET A 147 -19.30 -8.42 -0.17
N GLU A 148 -20.50 -8.86 -0.56
CA GLU A 148 -20.71 -9.81 -1.66
C GLU A 148 -20.01 -9.30 -2.93
N GLY A 149 -19.27 -10.18 -3.61
CA GLY A 149 -18.44 -9.82 -4.78
C GLY A 149 -17.00 -9.38 -4.49
N SER A 150 -16.57 -9.24 -3.23
CA SER A 150 -15.13 -9.05 -2.91
C SER A 150 -14.31 -10.32 -3.20
N PRO A 151 -12.98 -10.29 -3.37
CA PRO A 151 -12.17 -11.51 -3.54
C PRO A 151 -12.02 -12.32 -2.24
N LEU A 152 -11.89 -13.65 -2.36
CA LEU A 152 -11.75 -14.55 -1.22
C LEU A 152 -10.40 -14.44 -0.50
N MET A 153 -9.31 -14.25 -1.26
CA MET A 153 -7.95 -14.05 -0.76
C MET A 153 -7.52 -15.11 0.28
N LYS A 154 -8.07 -16.34 0.20
CA LYS A 154 -7.84 -17.41 1.21
C LYS A 154 -6.37 -17.82 1.27
N LYS A 155 -5.70 -17.80 0.12
CA LYS A 155 -4.29 -18.18 0.00
C LYS A 155 -3.33 -17.00 0.14
N VAL A 156 -3.85 -15.78 0.30
CA VAL A 156 -3.01 -14.58 0.40
C VAL A 156 -2.31 -14.55 1.76
N ARG A 157 -1.03 -14.20 1.72
CA ARG A 157 -0.19 -14.04 2.90
C ARG A 157 0.54 -12.71 2.85
N VAL A 158 0.62 -12.07 4.00
CA VAL A 158 1.18 -10.72 4.18
C VAL A 158 2.16 -10.70 5.36
N PRO A 159 3.11 -9.76 5.40
CA PRO A 159 4.01 -9.59 6.54
C PRO A 159 3.24 -9.13 7.79
N LEU A 160 3.25 -9.95 8.85
CA LEU A 160 2.60 -9.73 10.16
C LEU A 160 3.38 -10.39 11.30
#